data_AF-A0A378BFV0-F1
#
_entry.id   AF-A0A378BFV0-F1
#
_cell.length_a   1.000
_cell.length_b   1.000
_cell.length_c   1.000
_cell.angle_alpha   90.00
_cell.angle_beta   90.00
_cell.angle_gamma   90.00
#
_symmetry.space_group_name_H-M   'P 1'
#
loop_
_entity.id
_entity.type
_entity.pdbx_description
1 polymer ?
#
loop_
_entity_poly.entity_id
_entity_poly.type
_entity_poly.pdbx_seq_one_letter_code
_entity_poly.pdbx_strand_id
1 'polypeptide(L)'
;MGTRVMPESIVHSVEHMMESVALPGGGGTKAAVRDYRVAVKTGTAKKIGPDGKYIDKYVAYTAGVAPASRPQFALVVVMNDPSNGSYYGGAVSAPVFSQIMGDVLRLENVMPDGMPQGAENLIVMHDSHPQGPAL
;
A
#
# COMPACT_ATOMS: atom_id res chain seq x y z
N MET A 1 -25.35 -3.33 -7.34
CA MET A 1 -24.99 -4.67 -6.83
C MET A 1 -23.86 -5.22 -7.69
N GLY A 2 -22.91 -5.94 -7.09
CA GLY A 2 -21.79 -6.56 -7.81
C GLY A 2 -21.98 -8.08 -7.97
N THR A 3 -21.31 -8.66 -8.96
CA THR A 3 -21.30 -10.12 -9.19
C THR A 3 -20.05 -10.72 -8.55
N ARG A 4 -20.22 -11.76 -7.73
CA ARG A 4 -19.10 -12.50 -7.16
C ARG A 4 -18.41 -13.32 -8.26
N VAL A 5 -17.13 -13.04 -8.50
CA VAL A 5 -16.31 -13.75 -9.51
C VAL A 5 -15.33 -14.76 -8.91
N MET A 6 -15.06 -14.69 -7.61
CA MET A 6 -14.14 -15.60 -6.91
C MET A 6 -14.62 -15.88 -5.46
N PRO A 7 -14.36 -17.08 -4.90
CA PRO A 7 -14.58 -17.35 -3.49
C PRO A 7 -13.75 -16.43 -2.60
N GLU A 8 -14.35 -16.01 -1.50
CA GLU A 8 -13.74 -15.05 -0.56
C GLU A 8 -12.43 -15.59 0.05
N SER A 9 -12.42 -16.85 0.47
CA SER A 9 -11.27 -17.49 1.09
C SER A 9 -10.04 -17.52 0.18
N ILE A 10 -10.24 -17.66 -1.13
CA ILE A 10 -9.16 -17.64 -2.12
C ILE A 10 -8.58 -16.23 -2.23
N VAL A 11 -9.45 -15.20 -2.32
CA VAL A 11 -9.01 -13.80 -2.40
C VAL A 11 -8.21 -13.42 -1.15
N HIS A 12 -8.73 -13.71 0.04
CA HIS A 12 -8.02 -13.45 1.31
C HIS A 12 -6.66 -14.16 1.38
N SER A 13 -6.57 -15.39 0.89
CA SER A 13 -5.29 -16.11 0.85
C SER A 13 -4.28 -15.43 -0.09
N VAL A 14 -4.75 -14.93 -1.24
CA VAL A 14 -3.89 -14.21 -2.21
C VAL A 14 -3.49 -12.84 -1.68
N GLU A 15 -4.41 -12.09 -1.08
CA GLU A 15 -4.12 -10.81 -0.44
C GLU A 15 -3.06 -10.97 0.64
N HIS A 16 -3.17 -12.02 1.46
CA HIS A 16 -2.17 -12.34 2.47
C HIS A 16 -0.78 -12.60 1.85
N MET A 17 -0.72 -13.37 0.75
CA MET A 17 0.54 -13.57 0.03
C MET A 17 1.10 -12.26 -0.54
N MET A 18 0.24 -11.35 -1.01
CA MET A 18 0.64 -10.07 -1.59
C MET A 18 1.26 -9.09 -0.58
N GLU A 19 0.98 -9.26 0.72
CA GLU A 19 1.62 -8.44 1.76
C GLU A 19 3.15 -8.59 1.76
N SER A 20 3.65 -9.78 1.44
CA SER A 20 5.09 -10.06 1.37
C SER A 20 5.86 -9.13 0.40
N VAL A 21 5.18 -8.53 -0.57
CA VAL A 21 5.79 -7.62 -1.55
C VAL A 21 6.27 -6.32 -0.90
N ALA A 22 5.56 -5.84 0.12
CA ALA A 22 5.90 -4.62 0.85
C ALA A 22 6.77 -4.87 2.09
N LEU A 23 6.93 -6.13 2.52
CA LEU A 23 7.75 -6.52 3.66
C LEU A 23 9.23 -6.69 3.28
N PRO A 24 10.17 -6.71 4.26
CA PRO A 24 11.58 -6.96 4.00
C PRO A 24 11.81 -8.23 3.15
N GLY A 25 12.62 -8.10 2.09
CA GLY A 25 12.81 -9.16 1.09
C GLY A 25 11.87 -9.07 -0.13
N GLY A 26 10.82 -8.24 -0.07
CA GLY A 26 9.89 -8.00 -1.18
C GLY A 26 10.40 -6.99 -2.22
N GLY A 27 9.93 -7.11 -3.46
CA GLY A 27 10.28 -6.22 -4.57
C GLY A 27 9.56 -4.85 -4.57
N GLY A 28 8.73 -4.58 -3.56
CA GLY A 28 7.94 -3.35 -3.44
C GLY A 28 8.01 -2.75 -2.04
N THR A 29 9.10 -2.97 -1.29
CA THR A 29 9.28 -2.48 0.09
C THR A 29 8.99 -0.99 0.28
N LYS A 30 9.26 -0.16 -0.74
CA LYS A 30 8.93 1.27 -0.71
C LYS A 30 7.43 1.59 -0.75
N ALA A 31 6.57 0.59 -1.00
CA ALA A 31 5.12 0.73 -0.95
C ALA A 31 4.55 0.48 0.45
N ALA A 32 5.37 0.06 1.42
CA ALA A 32 4.95 -0.10 2.81
C ALA A 32 4.35 1.21 3.35
N VAL A 33 3.22 1.10 4.03
CA VAL A 33 2.54 2.22 4.69
C VAL A 33 2.73 2.06 6.19
N ARG A 34 3.22 3.10 6.86
CA ARG A 34 3.48 3.04 8.31
C ARG A 34 2.19 2.66 9.03
N ASP A 35 2.29 1.72 9.97
CA ASP A 35 1.18 1.27 10.85
C ASP A 35 0.07 0.46 10.13
N TYR A 36 0.17 0.23 8.82
CA TYR A 36 -0.80 -0.53 8.04
C TYR A 36 -0.17 -1.70 7.30
N ARG A 37 -0.93 -2.80 7.22
CA ARG A 37 -0.66 -3.90 6.32
C ARG A 37 -1.19 -3.54 4.93
N VAL A 38 -0.38 -3.77 3.91
CA VAL A 38 -0.74 -3.45 2.52
C VAL A 38 -0.49 -4.65 1.62
N ALA A 39 -1.50 -5.04 0.85
CA ALA A 39 -1.39 -6.08 -0.17
C ALA A 39 -1.14 -5.41 -1.52
N VAL A 40 0.08 -5.52 -2.03
CA VAL A 40 0.52 -4.73 -3.20
C VAL A 40 1.23 -5.58 -4.24
N LYS A 41 1.24 -5.08 -5.48
CA LYS A 41 2.12 -5.57 -6.53
C LYS A 41 2.75 -4.40 -7.27
N THR A 42 4.05 -4.53 -7.50
CA THR A 42 4.84 -3.63 -8.35
C THR A 42 5.16 -4.30 -9.67
N GLY A 43 5.29 -3.48 -10.71
CA GLY A 43 5.68 -3.94 -12.03
C GLY A 43 6.27 -2.83 -12.89
N THR A 44 6.93 -3.25 -13.97
CA THR A 44 7.56 -2.38 -14.95
C THR A 44 7.33 -2.99 -16.32
N ALA A 45 6.63 -2.28 -17.19
CA ALA A 45 6.36 -2.73 -18.56
C ALA A 45 7.21 -1.94 -19.55
N LYS A 46 7.78 -2.63 -20.55
CA LYS A 46 8.47 -1.98 -21.68
C LYS A 46 7.43 -1.45 -22.66
N LYS A 47 7.59 -0.20 -23.10
CA LYS A 47 6.63 0.48 -24.00
C LYS A 47 6.79 -0.02 -25.43
N ILE A 48 5.67 0.04 -26.16
CA ILE A 48 5.61 -0.26 -27.59
C ILE A 48 5.57 1.06 -28.35
N GLY A 49 6.42 1.19 -29.37
CA GLY A 49 6.49 2.34 -30.26
C GLY A 49 5.42 2.31 -31.35
N PRO A 50 5.34 3.37 -32.18
CA PRO A 50 4.35 3.46 -33.26
C PRO A 50 4.45 2.34 -34.31
N ASP A 51 5.62 1.71 -34.44
CA ASP A 51 5.90 0.60 -35.35
C ASP A 51 5.58 -0.78 -34.74
N GLY A 52 4.97 -0.82 -33.56
CA GLY A 52 4.62 -2.06 -32.85
C GLY A 52 5.80 -2.73 -32.16
N LYS A 53 7.00 -2.14 -32.16
CA LYS A 53 8.19 -2.73 -31.52
C LYS A 53 8.44 -2.14 -30.14
N TYR A 54 9.13 -2.89 -29.29
CA TYR A 54 9.55 -2.38 -28.00
C TYR A 54 10.56 -1.24 -28.15
N ILE A 55 10.35 -0.16 -27.39
CA ILE A 55 11.26 0.98 -27.27
C ILE A 55 11.83 1.05 -25.87
N ASP A 56 12.97 1.72 -25.68
CA ASP A 56 13.62 1.89 -24.37
C ASP A 56 12.95 2.97 -23.52
N LYS A 57 11.65 2.81 -23.37
CA LYS A 57 10.78 3.58 -22.49
C LYS A 57 9.96 2.61 -21.66
N TYR A 58 9.61 3.01 -20.45
CA TYR A 58 8.97 2.12 -19.48
C TYR A 58 7.70 2.72 -18.91
N VAL A 59 6.79 1.85 -18.48
CA VAL A 59 5.66 2.20 -17.60
C VAL A 59 5.91 1.50 -16.27
N ALA A 60 6.15 2.29 -15.24
CA ALA A 60 6.36 1.81 -13.88
C ALA A 60 5.03 1.90 -13.13
N TYR A 61 4.62 0.85 -12.43
CA TYR A 61 3.34 0.84 -11.74
C TYR A 61 3.37 0.11 -10.41
N THR A 62 2.50 0.57 -9.51
CA THR A 62 2.19 -0.06 -8.23
C THR A 62 0.69 -0.06 -8.05
N ALA A 63 0.12 -1.24 -7.81
CA ALA A 63 -1.29 -1.41 -7.51
C ALA A 63 -1.45 -2.18 -6.20
N GLY A 64 -2.49 -1.88 -5.43
CA GLY A 64 -2.74 -2.60 -4.19
C GLY A 64 -3.93 -2.09 -3.42
N VAL A 65 -4.17 -2.76 -2.29
CA VAL A 65 -5.29 -2.49 -1.40
C VAL A 65 -4.82 -2.33 0.04
N ALA A 66 -5.58 -1.55 0.82
CA ALA A 66 -5.35 -1.36 2.24
C ALA A 66 -6.64 -1.02 3.00
N PRO A 67 -6.72 -1.32 4.32
CA PRO A 67 -5.81 -2.21 5.07
C PRO A 67 -5.91 -3.66 4.58
N ALA A 68 -4.82 -4.43 4.59
CA ALA A 68 -4.80 -5.79 4.02
C ALA A 68 -5.69 -6.77 4.80
N SER A 69 -5.90 -6.56 6.10
CA SER A 69 -6.80 -7.39 6.91
C SER A 69 -8.28 -7.25 6.53
N ARG A 70 -8.68 -6.07 6.04
CA ARG A 70 -10.03 -5.76 5.60
C ARG A 70 -9.97 -4.61 4.58
N PRO A 71 -9.73 -4.91 3.30
CA PRO A 71 -9.55 -3.90 2.26
C PRO A 71 -10.72 -2.92 2.18
N GLN A 72 -10.39 -1.61 2.23
CA GLN A 72 -11.37 -0.52 2.08
C GLN A 72 -11.08 0.35 0.86
N PHE A 73 -9.80 0.48 0.51
CA PHE A 73 -9.35 1.27 -0.63
C PHE A 73 -8.51 0.43 -1.58
N ALA A 74 -8.73 0.64 -2.87
CA ALA A 74 -7.86 0.16 -3.94
C ALA A 74 -7.20 1.37 -4.62
N LEU A 75 -5.88 1.30 -4.80
CA LEU A 75 -5.10 2.37 -5.42
C LEU A 75 -4.20 1.79 -6.52
N VAL A 76 -4.11 2.52 -7.62
CA VAL A 76 -3.17 2.24 -8.71
C VAL A 76 -2.42 3.51 -9.03
N VAL A 77 -1.09 3.44 -9.00
CA VAL A 77 -0.18 4.52 -9.40
C VAL A 77 0.57 4.07 -10.65
N VAL A 78 0.52 4.88 -11.70
CA VAL A 78 1.17 4.62 -12.98
C VAL A 78 2.06 5.79 -13.35
N MET A 79 3.34 5.51 -13.61
CA MET A 79 4.35 6.47 -14.03
C MET A 79 4.77 6.13 -15.46
N ASN A 80 4.47 7.05 -16.38
CA ASN A 80 4.73 6.89 -17.80
C ASN A 80 6.07 7.53 -18.18
N ASP A 81 6.98 6.73 -18.75
CA ASP A 81 8.29 7.16 -19.24
C ASP A 81 9.16 7.87 -18.17
N PRO A 82 9.37 7.25 -16.98
CA PRO A 82 10.22 7.84 -15.96
C PRO A 82 11.67 7.94 -16.47
N SER A 83 12.24 9.14 -16.46
CA SER A 83 13.51 9.45 -17.11
C SER A 83 14.68 9.78 -16.16
N ASN A 84 14.43 9.95 -14.86
CA ASN A 84 15.43 10.45 -13.90
C ASN A 84 16.19 9.33 -13.17
N GLY A 85 16.78 8.40 -13.93
CA GLY A 85 17.75 7.42 -13.41
C GLY A 85 17.19 6.11 -12.80
N SER A 86 15.89 6.01 -12.50
CA SER A 86 15.23 4.75 -12.14
C SER A 86 13.90 4.58 -12.85
N TYR A 87 13.63 3.37 -13.34
CA TYR A 87 12.40 3.04 -14.08
C TYR A 87 11.62 1.87 -13.46
N TYR A 88 12.14 1.24 -12.41
CA TYR A 88 11.46 0.12 -11.76
C TYR A 88 10.26 0.62 -10.95
N GLY A 89 9.09 -0.02 -11.09
CA GLY A 89 7.87 0.28 -10.32
C GLY A 89 8.09 0.28 -8.80
N GLY A 90 8.86 -0.68 -8.29
CA GLY A 90 9.25 -0.72 -6.88
C GLY A 90 10.09 0.47 -6.40
N ALA A 91 10.75 1.18 -7.31
CA ALA A 91 11.56 2.34 -6.98
C ALA A 91 10.82 3.67 -7.22
N VAL A 92 9.99 3.75 -8.26
CA VAL A 92 9.37 4.99 -8.74
C VAL A 92 7.92 5.13 -8.26
N SER A 93 7.04 4.17 -8.57
CA SER A 93 5.61 4.27 -8.26
C SER A 93 5.27 3.82 -6.83
N ALA A 94 6.06 2.91 -6.25
CA ALA A 94 5.87 2.41 -4.89
C ALA A 94 5.89 3.47 -3.78
N PRO A 95 6.88 4.40 -3.70
CA PRO A 95 6.86 5.45 -2.67
C PRO A 95 5.67 6.40 -2.83
N VAL A 96 5.25 6.69 -4.06
CA VAL A 96 4.06 7.53 -4.34
C VAL A 96 2.78 6.81 -3.88
N PHE A 97 2.67 5.50 -4.13
CA PHE A 97 1.58 4.67 -3.59
C PHE A 97 1.53 4.74 -2.07
N SER A 98 2.68 4.56 -1.39
CA SER A 98 2.76 4.58 0.08
C SER A 98 2.24 5.91 0.65
N GLN A 99 2.69 7.03 0.09
CA GLN A 99 2.28 8.36 0.54
C GLN A 99 0.78 8.59 0.36
N ILE A 100 0.25 8.34 -0.85
CA ILE A 100 -1.18 8.56 -1.14
C ILE A 100 -2.05 7.64 -0.28
N MET A 101 -1.73 6.35 -0.21
CA MET A 101 -2.52 5.39 0.57
C MET A 101 -2.50 5.74 2.07
N GLY A 102 -1.34 6.12 2.61
CA GLY A 102 -1.21 6.55 4.00
C GLY A 102 -2.02 7.82 4.30
N ASP A 103 -2.03 8.79 3.37
CA ASP A 103 -2.84 9.99 3.50
C ASP A 103 -4.34 9.69 3.44
N VAL A 104 -4.78 8.84 2.51
CA VAL A 104 -6.20 8.41 2.41
C VAL A 104 -6.66 7.72 3.68
N LEU A 105 -5.91 6.72 4.17
CA LEU A 105 -6.27 5.97 5.38
C LEU A 105 -6.35 6.89 6.61
N ARG A 106 -5.46 7.86 6.72
CA ARG A 106 -5.46 8.86 7.80
C ARG A 106 -6.65 9.81 7.70
N LEU A 107 -6.93 10.34 6.51
CA LEU A 107 -8.05 11.28 6.29
C LEU A 107 -9.40 10.62 6.54
N GLU A 108 -9.52 9.34 6.22
CA GLU A 108 -10.74 8.55 6.40
C GLU A 108 -10.85 7.89 7.79
N ASN A 109 -9.93 8.22 8.71
CA ASN A 109 -9.89 7.70 10.09
C ASN A 109 -9.95 6.16 10.16
N VAL A 110 -9.28 5.48 9.24
CA VAL A 110 -9.20 4.01 9.28
C VAL A 110 -8.34 3.59 10.46
N MET A 111 -8.74 2.52 11.15
CA MET A 111 -7.94 1.97 12.25
C MET A 111 -6.70 1.24 11.68
N PRO A 112 -5.49 1.51 12.20
CA PRO A 112 -4.28 0.76 11.85
C PRO A 112 -4.43 -0.76 12.08
N ASP A 113 -3.88 -1.57 11.18
CA ASP A 113 -3.89 -3.04 11.27
C ASP A 113 -2.48 -3.68 11.22
N GLY A 114 -1.44 -2.86 11.23
CA GLY A 114 -0.04 -3.24 11.17
C GLY A 114 0.82 -2.65 12.28
N MET A 115 0.22 -2.28 13.41
CA MET A 115 0.93 -1.70 14.55
C MET A 115 1.94 -2.69 15.16
N PRO A 116 3.12 -2.23 15.60
CA PRO A 116 4.07 -3.07 16.34
C PRO A 116 3.42 -3.66 17.60
N GLN A 117 3.71 -4.93 17.91
CA GLN A 117 3.26 -5.56 19.15
C GLN A 117 3.68 -4.72 20.37
N GLY A 118 2.70 -4.27 21.15
CA GLY A 118 2.88 -3.44 22.34
C GLY A 118 2.47 -1.97 22.19
N ALA A 119 2.16 -1.49 20.98
CA ALA A 119 1.70 -0.11 20.76
C ALA A 119 0.28 0.17 21.31
N GLU A 120 -0.53 -0.88 21.46
CA GLU A 120 -1.87 -0.86 22.10
C GLU A 120 -1.82 -0.23 23.50
N ASN A 121 -0.76 -0.52 24.26
CA ASN A 121 -0.58 -0.04 25.63
C ASN A 121 -0.23 1.45 25.71
N LEU A 122 0.23 2.06 24.62
CA LEU A 122 0.63 3.47 24.58
C LEU A 122 -0.58 4.39 24.42
N ILE A 123 -1.62 3.93 23.70
CA ILE A 123 -2.85 4.70 23.45
C ILE A 123 -3.70 4.79 24.72
N VAL A 124 -3.76 3.71 25.51
CA VAL A 124 -4.55 3.66 26.76
C VAL A 124 -3.96 4.56 27.86
N MET A 125 -2.66 4.85 27.85
CA MET A 125 -2.02 5.65 28.90
C MET A 125 -2.30 7.17 28.79
N HIS A 126 -2.74 7.68 27.63
CA HIS A 126 -2.95 9.12 27.42
C HIS A 126 -4.37 9.61 27.76
N ASP A 127 -5.32 8.70 28.04
CA ASP A 127 -6.72 9.02 28.35
C ASP A 127 -7.06 8.97 29.86
N SER A 128 -6.05 9.10 30.74
CA SER A 128 -6.33 9.32 32.17
C SER A 128 -6.68 10.80 32.42
N HIS A 129 -7.97 11.01 32.72
CA HIS A 129 -8.70 12.27 32.95
C HIS A 129 -8.05 13.29 33.94
N PRO A 130 -8.46 14.58 33.87
CA PRO A 130 -7.82 15.70 34.56
C PRO A 130 -8.05 15.65 36.07
N GLN A 131 -7.00 15.93 36.85
CA GLN A 131 -7.12 16.17 38.28
C GLN A 131 -7.90 17.48 38.51
N GLY A 132 -9.13 17.36 39.02
CA GLY A 132 -9.89 18.49 39.55
C GLY A 132 -9.19 19.08 40.78
N PRO A 133 -9.42 20.37 41.10
CA PRO A 133 -8.67 21.04 42.14
C PRO A 133 -9.04 20.50 43.52
N ALA A 134 -8.01 20.32 44.34
CA ALA A 134 -8.15 19.90 45.74
C ALA A 134 -8.81 21.01 46.58
N LEU A 135 -9.89 20.64 47.28
CA LEU A 135 -10.38 21.26 48.52
C LEU A 135 -10.76 20.15 49.50
#